data_AF-A0A536TX59-F1
#
_entry.id   AF-A0A536TX59-F1
#
_cell.length_a   1.000
_cell.length_b   1.000
_cell.length_c   1.000
_cell.angle_alpha   90.00
_cell.angle_beta   90.00
_cell.angle_gamma   90.00
#
_symmetry.space_group_name_H-M   'P 1'
#
loop_
_entity.id
_entity.type
_entity.pdbx_description
1 polymer ?
#
loop_
_entity_poly.entity_id
_entity_poly.type
_entity_poly.pdbx_seq_one_letter_code
_entity_poly.pdbx_strand_id
1 'polypeptide(L)'
;MIAGAHGYDIETTFVSWLPLAHDWGLINSIIQPAYSGGRSVLMSTEAFLEKPVRWLRAMSGCRSVSSGGPNFAYDFCCRRIAPEQRIGLDLVGWRWAGVGSGPVSSETLAAFSSAFQPFGFTASAFYSGYGLAEATLLVSDSQRFQVPRALIVDRVSLQEGLILPRVA
;
A
#
# COMPACT_ATOMS: atom_id res chain seq x y z
N MET A 1 -14.56 -2.63 11.57
CA MET A 1 -14.04 -1.26 11.35
C MET A 1 -12.56 -1.35 11.01
N ILE A 2 -12.10 -0.65 9.95
CA ILE A 2 -10.72 -0.72 9.42
C ILE A 2 -9.68 -0.45 10.53
N ALA A 3 -9.86 0.60 11.32
CA ALA A 3 -8.95 0.91 12.44
C ALA A 3 -8.75 -0.26 13.42
N GLY A 4 -9.82 -0.98 13.79
CA GLY A 4 -9.69 -2.18 14.62
C GLY A 4 -9.01 -3.32 13.89
N ALA A 5 -9.32 -3.49 12.59
CA ALA A 5 -8.78 -4.53 11.72
C ALA A 5 -7.31 -4.30 11.33
N HIS A 6 -6.78 -3.08 11.42
CA HIS A 6 -5.36 -2.74 11.25
C HIS A 6 -4.65 -2.31 12.54
N GLY A 7 -5.37 -2.15 13.66
CA GLY A 7 -4.80 -1.70 14.94
C GLY A 7 -4.26 -0.28 14.86
N TYR A 8 -4.97 0.61 14.17
CA TYR A 8 -4.63 2.02 14.13
C TYR A 8 -4.89 2.69 15.48
N ASP A 9 -4.01 3.62 15.82
CA ASP A 9 -4.00 4.35 17.09
C ASP A 9 -3.46 5.78 16.90
N ILE A 10 -3.32 6.51 18.01
CA ILE A 10 -2.79 7.88 18.05
C ILE A 10 -1.36 8.01 17.48
N GLU A 11 -0.56 6.94 17.56
CA GLU A 11 0.82 6.91 17.06
C GLU A 11 0.89 6.60 15.56
N THR A 12 -0.23 6.20 14.96
CA THR A 12 -0.30 5.88 13.54
C THR A 12 -0.28 7.15 12.71
N THR A 13 0.69 7.23 11.79
CA THR A 13 0.79 8.28 10.78
C THR A 13 0.22 7.79 9.45
N PHE A 14 -0.81 8.44 8.97
CA PHE A 14 -1.44 8.19 7.68
C PHE A 14 -0.80 9.09 6.65
N VAL A 15 -0.08 8.51 5.69
CA VAL A 15 0.54 9.27 4.60
C VAL A 15 -0.22 8.98 3.32
N SER A 16 -0.64 10.00 2.58
CA SER A 16 -1.39 9.79 1.35
C SER A 16 -1.15 10.87 0.30
N TRP A 17 -1.11 10.42 -0.94
CA TRP A 17 -1.13 11.23 -2.15
C TRP A 17 -2.37 10.97 -3.02
N LEU A 18 -3.24 10.05 -2.57
CA LEU A 18 -4.45 9.67 -3.30
C LEU A 18 -5.45 10.84 -3.32
N PRO A 19 -6.18 11.07 -4.43
CA PRO A 19 -7.20 12.12 -4.49
C PRO A 19 -8.24 11.93 -3.39
N LEU A 20 -8.61 13.02 -2.70
CA LEU A 20 -9.69 12.99 -1.70
C LEU A 20 -11.07 12.73 -2.32
N ALA A 21 -11.21 12.86 -3.64
CA ALA A 21 -12.40 12.47 -4.38
C ALA A 21 -12.53 10.95 -4.57
N HIS A 22 -11.46 10.19 -4.35
CA HIS A 22 -11.47 8.73 -4.38
C HIS A 22 -11.78 8.20 -2.97
N ASP A 23 -12.63 7.19 -2.85
CA ASP A 23 -13.05 6.58 -1.57
C ASP A 23 -11.87 6.21 -0.65
N TRP A 24 -10.84 5.53 -1.19
CA TRP A 24 -9.62 5.17 -0.48
C TRP A 24 -8.83 6.40 -0.01
N GLY A 25 -8.72 7.42 -0.85
CA GLY A 25 -8.06 8.69 -0.49
C GLY A 25 -8.78 9.40 0.64
N LEU A 26 -10.11 9.52 0.57
CA LEU A 26 -10.92 10.12 1.63
C LEU A 26 -10.82 9.33 2.95
N ILE A 27 -11.06 8.02 2.87
CA ILE A 27 -11.19 7.19 4.07
C ILE A 27 -9.85 7.01 4.75
N ASN A 28 -8.79 6.63 4.03
CA ASN A 28 -7.50 6.37 4.65
C ASN A 28 -6.81 7.66 5.15
N SER A 29 -7.05 8.79 4.50
CA SER A 29 -6.27 10.01 4.76
C SER A 29 -7.00 11.04 5.61
N ILE A 30 -8.33 10.98 5.72
CA ILE A 30 -9.13 11.90 6.54
C ILE A 30 -9.87 11.14 7.64
N ILE A 31 -10.69 10.16 7.26
CA ILE A 31 -11.61 9.50 8.19
C ILE A 31 -10.88 8.59 9.19
N GLN A 32 -9.97 7.74 8.74
CA GLN A 32 -9.20 6.85 9.63
C GLN A 32 -8.35 7.61 10.64
N PRO A 33 -7.56 8.65 10.26
CA PRO A 33 -6.83 9.45 11.25
C PRO A 33 -7.76 10.16 12.23
N ALA A 34 -8.85 10.78 11.76
CA ALA A 34 -9.81 11.44 12.66
C ALA A 34 -10.46 10.45 13.64
N TYR A 35 -10.76 9.23 13.19
CA TYR A 35 -11.36 8.17 14.02
C TYR A 35 -10.38 7.58 15.04
N SER A 36 -9.12 7.35 14.65
CA SER A 36 -8.10 6.71 15.51
C SER A 36 -7.28 7.70 16.33
N GLY A 37 -7.41 9.00 16.06
CA GLY A 37 -6.58 10.07 16.63
C GLY A 37 -5.22 10.21 15.95
N GLY A 38 -4.89 9.38 14.97
CA GLY A 38 -3.61 9.39 14.29
C GLY A 38 -3.33 10.66 13.47
N ARG A 39 -2.07 10.86 13.12
CA ARG A 39 -1.63 12.00 12.32
C ARG A 39 -1.90 11.77 10.84
N SER A 40 -2.48 12.75 10.15
CA SER A 40 -2.57 12.73 8.68
C SER A 40 -1.48 13.60 8.03
N VAL A 41 -0.83 13.07 7.01
CA VAL A 41 0.16 13.77 6.16
C VAL A 41 -0.27 13.60 4.71
N LEU A 42 -0.59 14.72 4.07
CA LEU A 42 -1.15 14.75 2.72
C LEU A 42 -0.18 15.41 1.75
N MET A 43 -0.14 14.91 0.53
CA MET A 43 0.41 15.61 -0.64
C MET A 43 -0.53 15.46 -1.82
N SER A 44 -0.40 16.31 -2.83
CA SER A 44 -1.21 16.18 -4.04
C SER A 44 -0.75 15.00 -4.89
N THR A 45 -1.66 14.44 -5.70
CA THR A 45 -1.32 13.37 -6.65
C THR A 45 -0.27 13.83 -7.65
N GLU A 46 -0.35 15.08 -8.09
CA GLU A 46 0.64 15.72 -8.97
C GLU A 46 2.01 15.78 -8.31
N ALA A 47 2.08 16.11 -7.01
CA ALA A 47 3.33 16.17 -6.27
C ALA A 47 4.02 14.79 -6.21
N PHE A 48 3.25 13.72 -6.05
CA PHE A 48 3.74 12.33 -6.14
C PHE A 48 4.20 11.97 -7.55
N LEU A 49 3.39 12.28 -8.58
CA LEU A 49 3.73 11.96 -9.97
C LEU A 49 4.97 12.72 -10.47
N GLU A 50 5.17 13.97 -10.02
CA GLU A 50 6.35 14.76 -10.34
C GLU A 50 7.61 14.16 -9.70
N LYS A 51 7.54 13.81 -8.41
CA LYS A 51 8.68 13.29 -7.63
C LYS A 51 8.24 12.21 -6.64
N PRO A 52 8.22 10.93 -7.04
CA PRO A 52 7.66 9.86 -6.20
C PRO A 52 8.43 9.64 -4.90
N VAL A 53 9.71 10.03 -4.83
CA VAL A 53 10.48 9.99 -3.59
C VAL A 53 9.86 10.82 -2.47
N ARG A 54 9.07 11.87 -2.78
CA ARG A 54 8.34 12.66 -1.77
C ARG A 54 7.43 11.79 -0.91
N TRP A 55 6.79 10.79 -1.52
CA TRP A 55 5.94 9.84 -0.80
C TRP A 55 6.75 9.05 0.23
N LEU A 56 7.86 8.44 -0.17
CA LEU A 56 8.72 7.68 0.73
C LEU A 56 9.36 8.55 1.82
N ARG A 57 9.71 9.80 1.49
CA ARG A 57 10.25 10.77 2.45
C ARG A 57 9.23 11.18 3.50
N ALA A 58 7.96 11.34 3.13
CA ALA A 58 6.89 11.67 4.06
C ALA A 58 6.62 10.55 5.09
N MET A 59 6.98 9.30 4.77
CA MET A 59 6.90 8.15 5.68
C MET A 59 8.20 7.93 6.47
N SER A 60 9.29 8.57 6.06
CA SER A 60 10.63 8.26 6.56
C SER A 60 10.78 8.64 8.03
N GLY A 61 11.26 7.70 8.86
CA GLY A 61 11.50 7.91 10.29
C GLY A 61 10.25 7.96 11.17
N CYS A 62 9.05 7.77 10.60
CA CYS A 62 7.84 7.59 11.39
C CYS A 62 7.84 6.20 12.05
N ARG A 63 7.28 6.08 13.26
CA ARG A 63 7.26 4.81 14.03
C ARG A 63 6.23 3.80 13.56
N SER A 64 5.06 4.28 13.13
CA SER A 64 3.95 3.48 12.62
C SER A 64 3.29 4.25 11.49
N VAL A 65 3.35 3.70 10.28
CA VAL A 65 2.81 4.34 9.08
C VAL A 65 1.79 3.43 8.41
N SER A 66 0.67 4.05 8.02
CA SER A 66 -0.25 3.51 7.04
C SER A 66 -0.24 4.35 5.77
N SER A 67 0.02 3.71 4.64
CA SER A 67 0.02 4.33 3.33
C SER A 67 -0.17 3.29 2.24
N GLY A 68 -0.51 3.72 1.04
CA GLY A 68 -0.67 2.79 -0.07
C GLY A 68 -1.11 3.48 -1.33
N GLY A 69 -1.36 2.66 -2.34
CA GLY A 69 -1.91 3.10 -3.60
C GLY A 69 -2.07 1.93 -4.57
N PRO A 70 -2.47 2.22 -5.81
CA PRO A 70 -2.59 1.20 -6.83
C PRO A 70 -1.23 0.58 -7.19
N ASN A 71 -1.25 -0.60 -7.79
CA ASN A 71 -0.03 -1.35 -8.15
C ASN A 71 1.01 -0.47 -8.88
N PHE A 72 0.55 0.39 -9.80
CA PHE A 72 1.44 1.26 -10.57
C PHE A 72 2.29 2.18 -9.70
N ALA A 73 1.84 2.58 -8.51
CA ALA A 73 2.56 3.52 -7.65
C ALA A 73 3.89 2.93 -7.16
N TYR A 74 3.89 1.64 -6.85
CA TYR A 74 5.07 0.89 -6.44
C TYR A 74 6.03 0.69 -7.61
N ASP A 75 5.52 0.32 -8.79
CA ASP A 75 6.32 0.25 -10.02
C ASP A 75 6.94 1.61 -10.36
N PHE A 76 6.15 2.68 -10.23
CA PHE A 76 6.57 4.04 -10.51
C PHE A 76 7.70 4.47 -9.60
N CYS A 77 7.63 4.16 -8.30
CA CYS A 77 8.72 4.38 -7.35
C CYS A 77 10.00 3.64 -7.78
N CYS A 78 9.89 2.35 -8.13
CA CYS A 78 11.04 1.55 -8.56
C CYS A 78 11.73 2.14 -9.80
N ARG A 79 10.94 2.62 -10.77
CA ARG A 79 11.43 3.14 -12.04
C ARG A 79 11.98 4.56 -11.95
N ARG A 80 11.39 5.42 -11.11
CA ARG A 80 11.68 6.86 -11.10
C ARG A 80 12.57 7.32 -9.97
N ILE A 81 12.66 6.59 -8.87
CA ILE A 81 13.51 6.97 -7.74
C ILE A 81 14.93 6.45 -8.00
N ALA A 82 15.82 7.35 -8.40
CA ALA A 82 17.23 7.03 -8.62
C ALA A 82 17.90 6.60 -7.30
N PRO A 83 18.95 5.74 -7.34
CA PRO A 83 19.62 5.25 -6.14
C PRO A 83 20.06 6.35 -5.16
N GLU A 84 20.54 7.48 -5.67
CA GLU A 84 21.04 8.62 -4.90
C GLU A 84 19.90 9.28 -4.10
N GLN A 85 18.69 9.29 -4.66
CA GLN A 85 17.50 9.84 -4.00
C GLN A 85 17.01 8.94 -2.85
N ARG A 86 17.44 7.68 -2.81
CA ARG A 86 17.08 6.72 -1.74
C ARG A 86 17.95 6.88 -0.50
N ILE A 87 19.11 7.52 -0.60
CA ILE A 87 20.06 7.69 0.51
C ILE A 87 19.39 8.37 1.70
N GLY A 88 19.46 7.75 2.88
CA GLY A 88 18.87 8.28 4.11
C GLY A 88 17.35 8.13 4.19
N LEU A 89 16.72 7.30 3.34
CA LEU A 89 15.37 6.81 3.62
C LEU A 89 15.42 5.85 4.82
N ASP A 90 14.40 5.94 5.67
CA ASP A 90 14.14 5.04 6.79
C ASP A 90 12.66 4.64 6.79
N LEU A 91 12.36 3.48 6.25
CA LEU A 91 11.02 2.93 6.04
C LEU A 91 10.67 1.85 7.07
N VAL A 92 11.43 1.72 8.16
CA VAL A 92 11.22 0.68 9.18
C VAL A 92 9.81 0.75 9.79
N GLY A 93 9.28 1.95 9.99
CA GLY A 93 7.94 2.11 10.54
C GLY A 93 6.80 1.99 9.53
N TRP A 94 7.07 1.66 8.25
CA TRP A 94 6.00 1.40 7.30
C TRP A 94 5.37 0.04 7.56
N ARG A 95 4.28 0.04 8.35
CA ARG A 95 3.61 -1.18 8.83
C ARG A 95 2.47 -1.63 7.93
N TRP A 96 1.81 -0.67 7.27
CA TRP A 96 0.67 -0.92 6.39
C TRP A 96 0.94 -0.31 5.02
N ALA A 97 1.40 -1.13 4.08
CA ALA A 97 1.62 -0.79 2.68
C ALA A 97 0.49 -1.38 1.83
N GLY A 98 -0.58 -0.61 1.66
CA GLY A 98 -1.78 -1.06 0.95
C GLY A 98 -1.56 -1.10 -0.55
N VAL A 99 -1.98 -2.20 -1.19
CA VAL A 99 -1.97 -2.36 -2.65
C VAL A 99 -3.35 -2.82 -3.12
N GLY A 100 -3.98 -2.07 -4.02
CA GLY A 100 -5.35 -2.35 -4.46
C GLY A 100 -5.80 -1.47 -5.61
N SER A 101 -7.11 -1.19 -5.71
CA SER A 101 -7.71 -0.36 -6.77
C SER A 101 -7.43 -0.88 -8.20
N GLY A 102 -7.13 -2.17 -8.32
CA GLY A 102 -6.81 -2.85 -9.59
C GLY A 102 -6.08 -4.17 -9.36
N PRO A 103 -5.65 -4.84 -10.44
CA PRO A 103 -4.83 -6.05 -10.35
C PRO A 103 -3.53 -5.80 -9.59
N VAL A 104 -3.21 -6.71 -8.65
CA VAL A 104 -1.95 -6.69 -7.89
C VAL A 104 -0.97 -7.66 -8.53
N SER A 105 0.22 -7.17 -8.90
CA SER A 105 1.29 -7.97 -9.50
C SER A 105 2.29 -8.40 -8.44
N SER A 106 2.51 -9.71 -8.35
CA SER A 106 3.52 -10.26 -7.43
C SER A 106 4.94 -9.79 -7.77
N GLU A 107 5.21 -9.58 -9.05
CA GLU A 107 6.48 -9.08 -9.58
C GLU A 107 6.74 -7.65 -9.14
N THR A 108 5.73 -6.77 -9.18
CA THR A 108 5.81 -5.39 -8.66
C THR A 108 6.16 -5.39 -7.17
N LEU A 109 5.48 -6.22 -6.36
CA LEU A 109 5.74 -6.29 -4.92
C LEU A 109 7.15 -6.78 -4.61
N ALA A 110 7.63 -7.77 -5.36
CA ALA A 110 8.99 -8.31 -5.21
C ALA A 110 10.05 -7.27 -5.60
N ALA A 111 9.84 -6.57 -6.72
CA ALA A 111 10.74 -5.51 -7.20
C ALA A 111 10.81 -4.35 -6.20
N PHE A 112 9.67 -3.89 -5.69
CA PHE A 112 9.62 -2.84 -4.67
C PHE A 112 10.29 -3.27 -3.37
N SER A 113 9.98 -4.47 -2.89
CA SER A 113 10.63 -5.02 -1.69
C SER A 113 12.14 -5.02 -1.84
N SER A 114 12.67 -5.57 -2.94
CA SER A 114 14.11 -5.62 -3.21
C SER A 114 14.74 -4.23 -3.28
N ALA A 115 14.08 -3.29 -3.97
CA ALA A 115 14.59 -1.94 -4.16
C ALA A 115 14.66 -1.10 -2.87
N PHE A 116 13.77 -1.36 -1.90
CA PHE A 116 13.61 -0.56 -0.70
C PHE A 116 13.92 -1.27 0.63
N GLN A 117 14.18 -2.59 0.61
CA GLN A 117 14.61 -3.36 1.78
C GLN A 117 15.86 -2.78 2.46
N PRO A 118 16.90 -2.31 1.75
CA PRO A 118 18.07 -1.69 2.39
C PRO A 118 17.75 -0.45 3.23
N PHE A 119 16.58 0.16 3.00
CA PHE A 119 16.10 1.34 3.71
C PHE A 119 15.03 0.98 4.74
N GLY A 120 14.90 -0.30 5.12
CA GLY A 120 14.02 -0.74 6.21
C GLY A 120 12.62 -1.19 5.80
N PHE A 121 12.25 -1.13 4.52
CA PHE A 121 10.97 -1.67 4.07
C PHE A 121 10.95 -3.20 4.20
N THR A 122 9.83 -3.76 4.66
CA THR A 122 9.65 -5.22 4.79
C THR A 122 8.46 -5.69 3.96
N ALA A 123 8.63 -6.80 3.23
CA ALA A 123 7.56 -7.34 2.38
C ALA A 123 6.30 -7.71 3.17
N SER A 124 6.44 -8.04 4.46
CA SER A 124 5.32 -8.28 5.39
C SER A 124 4.47 -7.03 5.70
N ALA A 125 4.95 -5.83 5.36
CA ALA A 125 4.15 -4.61 5.47
C ALA A 125 3.06 -4.54 4.40
N PHE A 126 3.24 -5.25 3.28
CA PHE A 126 2.22 -5.28 2.25
C PHE A 126 0.93 -5.90 2.77
N TYR A 127 -0.17 -5.26 2.42
CA TYR A 127 -1.47 -5.89 2.48
C TYR A 127 -2.24 -5.59 1.19
N SER A 128 -2.92 -6.60 0.69
CA SER A 128 -3.80 -6.49 -0.46
C SER A 128 -5.24 -6.65 0.00
N GLY A 129 -6.11 -5.73 -0.40
CA GLY A 129 -7.52 -5.77 -0.06
C GLY A 129 -8.42 -5.57 -1.26
N TYR A 130 -9.59 -6.18 -1.19
CA TYR A 130 -10.70 -5.90 -2.09
C TYR A 130 -11.65 -4.91 -1.42
N GLY A 131 -12.09 -3.94 -2.20
CA GLY A 131 -12.91 -2.84 -1.73
C GLY A 131 -13.59 -2.07 -2.86
N LEU A 132 -14.65 -1.37 -2.51
CA LEU A 132 -15.49 -0.57 -3.40
C LEU A 132 -16.27 0.49 -2.61
N ALA A 133 -16.62 1.59 -3.29
CA ALA A 133 -17.31 2.72 -2.69
C ALA A 133 -18.69 2.35 -2.14
N GLU A 134 -19.41 1.43 -2.80
CA GLU A 134 -20.71 0.91 -2.38
C GLU A 134 -20.67 0.20 -1.02
N ALA A 135 -19.49 -0.29 -0.63
CA ALA A 135 -19.22 -0.86 0.69
C ALA A 135 -18.39 0.09 1.57
N THR A 136 -18.43 1.40 1.29
CA THR A 136 -17.60 2.46 1.88
C THR A 136 -16.14 2.39 1.45
N LEU A 137 -15.44 1.28 1.71
CA LEU A 137 -14.11 1.01 1.16
C LEU A 137 -13.76 -0.47 1.28
N LEU A 138 -13.33 -0.93 2.46
CA LEU A 138 -12.69 -2.23 2.62
C LEU A 138 -13.72 -3.33 2.87
N VAL A 139 -13.70 -4.37 2.03
CA VAL A 139 -14.54 -5.57 2.18
C VAL A 139 -13.74 -6.76 2.71
N SER A 140 -12.54 -6.98 2.19
CA SER A 140 -11.63 -8.03 2.65
C SER A 140 -10.17 -7.61 2.48
N ASP A 141 -9.29 -8.08 3.37
CA ASP A 141 -7.84 -7.86 3.32
C ASP A 141 -7.06 -9.15 3.61
N SER A 142 -5.76 -9.10 3.34
CA SER A 142 -4.82 -10.13 3.75
C SER A 142 -4.50 -10.03 5.24
N GLN A 143 -4.07 -11.15 5.84
CA GLN A 143 -3.61 -11.16 7.22
C GLN A 143 -2.43 -10.22 7.45
N ARG A 144 -2.42 -9.58 8.62
CA ARG A 144 -1.38 -8.63 9.04
C ARG A 144 -0.01 -9.30 9.11
N PHE A 145 1.02 -8.55 8.74
CA PHE A 145 2.43 -8.93 8.93
C PHE A 145 2.81 -10.28 8.31
N GLN A 146 2.13 -10.66 7.23
CA GLN A 146 2.48 -11.83 6.43
C GLN A 146 2.98 -11.40 5.07
N VAL A 147 3.99 -12.10 4.58
CA VAL A 147 4.48 -11.89 3.22
C VAL A 147 3.36 -12.25 2.23
N PRO A 148 3.08 -11.39 1.23
CA PRO A 148 2.07 -11.67 0.20
C PRO A 148 2.30 -13.03 -0.46
N ARG A 149 1.20 -13.77 -0.65
CA ARG A 149 1.18 -15.04 -1.36
C ARG A 149 0.51 -14.86 -2.72
N ALA A 150 1.11 -15.42 -3.75
CA ALA A 150 0.53 -15.49 -5.08
C ALA A 150 0.13 -16.93 -5.42
N LEU A 151 -0.99 -17.09 -6.12
CA LEU A 151 -1.42 -18.35 -6.71
C LEU A 151 -1.61 -18.14 -8.21
N ILE A 152 -0.92 -18.94 -9.02
CA ILE A 152 -1.10 -18.93 -10.48
C ILE A 152 -2.19 -19.95 -10.81
N VAL A 153 -3.33 -19.46 -11.27
CA VAL A 153 -4.50 -20.28 -11.59
C VAL A 153 -4.76 -20.34 -13.09
N ASP A 154 -5.38 -21.42 -13.53
CA ASP A 154 -5.88 -21.54 -14.90
C ASP A 154 -7.04 -20.56 -15.15
N ARG A 155 -6.99 -19.88 -16.30
CA ARG A 155 -7.97 -18.83 -16.64
C ARG A 155 -9.36 -19.40 -16.91
N VAL A 156 -9.43 -20.52 -17.63
CA VAL A 156 -10.71 -21.12 -18.04
C VAL A 156 -11.44 -21.64 -16.80
N SER A 157 -10.71 -22.39 -15.97
CA SER A 157 -11.20 -22.91 -14.69
C SER A 157 -11.73 -21.80 -13.79
N LEU A 158 -11.01 -20.67 -13.70
CA LEU A 158 -11.44 -19.54 -12.86
C LEU A 158 -12.76 -18.92 -13.34
N GLN A 159 -13.01 -18.87 -14.65
CA GLN A 159 -14.27 -18.36 -15.21
C GLN A 159 -15.45 -19.26 -14.87
N GLU A 160 -15.21 -20.55 -14.65
CA GLU A 160 -16.19 -21.54 -14.21
C GLU A 160 -16.33 -21.62 -12.68
N GLY A 161 -15.63 -20.75 -11.94
CA GLY A 161 -15.66 -20.72 -10.47
C GLY A 161 -14.74 -21.75 -9.80
N LEU A 162 -13.83 -22.36 -10.56
CA LEU A 162 -12.86 -23.35 -10.07
C LEU A 162 -11.48 -22.73 -9.87
N ILE A 163 -10.87 -23.00 -8.71
CA ILE A 163 -9.50 -22.57 -8.40
C ILE A 163 -8.55 -23.73 -8.68
N LEU A 164 -8.14 -23.88 -9.94
CA LEU A 164 -7.20 -24.92 -10.36
C LEU A 164 -5.82 -24.32 -10.66
N PRO A 165 -4.71 -24.96 -10.25
CA PRO A 165 -3.37 -24.52 -10.62
C PRO A 165 -3.23 -24.50 -12.14
N ARG A 166 -2.51 -23.51 -12.67
CA ARG A 166 -2.12 -23.53 -14.07
C ARG A 166 -1.14 -24.68 -14.31
N VAL A 167 -1.57 -25.69 -15.06
CA VAL A 167 -0.67 -26.76 -15.52
C VAL A 167 0.23 -26.18 -16.61
N ALA A 168 1.54 -26.46 -16.51
CA ALA A 168 2.57 -25.96 -17.42
C ALA A 168 2.39 -26.48 -18.86
#